data_AF-A0A662Q6W6-F1
#
_entry.id   AF-A0A662Q6W6-F1
#
_cell.length_a   1.000
_cell.length_b   1.000
_cell.length_c   1.000
_cell.angle_alpha   90.00
_cell.angle_beta   90.00
_cell.angle_gamma   90.00
#
_symmetry.space_group_name_H-M   'P 1'
#
loop_
_entity.id
_entity.type
_entity.pdbx_description
1 polymer ?
#
loop_
_entity_poly.entity_id
_entity_poly.type
_entity_poly.pdbx_seq_one_letter_code
_entity_poly.pdbx_strand_id
1 'polypeptide(L)'
;MRPKLSIGNITVIVLLVLLILVVAYRLSGHVTPLLTVKSGSMKPTLMIGDVILIEPVKPEDIQVGDVIVFHNPWTGRLIVHRVVQKTSEGVYTKGDANPGIDPWSPIPYNLVVGKWTGFKIPYWLGIGYLSLFLSGEIYPPYGQLLLLILLTANILFFMRDLLRRARRVRVEDNKTASSQEYGEDSRSE
;
A
#
# COMPACT_ATOMS: atom_id res chain seq x y z
N MET A 1 -15.59 28.33 22.11
CA MET A 1 -15.07 26.99 22.45
C MET A 1 -14.49 26.34 21.20
N ARG A 2 -13.23 25.91 21.18
CA ARG A 2 -12.68 25.17 20.02
C ARG A 2 -13.34 23.78 19.96
N PRO A 3 -13.96 23.37 18.85
CA PRO A 3 -14.59 22.06 18.77
C PRO A 3 -13.51 20.99 18.95
N LYS A 4 -13.54 20.25 20.06
CA LYS A 4 -12.64 19.10 20.26
C LYS A 4 -12.96 18.07 19.18
N LEU A 5 -11.97 17.74 18.36
CA LEU A 5 -12.08 16.64 17.40
C LEU A 5 -12.29 15.35 18.21
N SER A 6 -13.45 14.69 18.02
CA SER A 6 -13.67 13.33 18.48
C SER A 6 -12.53 12.44 17.98
N ILE A 7 -12.09 11.48 18.81
CA ILE A 7 -11.03 10.51 18.48
C ILE A 7 -11.31 9.84 17.12
N GLY A 8 -12.58 9.55 16.81
CA GLY A 8 -12.98 8.97 15.52
C GLY A 8 -12.66 9.88 14.31
N ASN A 9 -12.78 11.20 14.46
CA ASN A 9 -12.43 12.13 13.38
C ASN A 9 -10.92 12.21 13.18
N ILE A 10 -10.15 12.11 14.27
CA ILE A 10 -8.69 12.07 14.19
C ILE A 10 -8.25 10.81 13.45
N THR A 11 -8.83 9.65 13.76
CA THR A 11 -8.53 8.38 13.06
C THR A 11 -8.82 8.47 11.55
N VAL A 12 -10.00 8.98 11.16
CA VAL A 12 -10.36 9.13 9.75
C VAL A 12 -9.41 10.10 9.03
N ILE A 13 -9.07 11.24 9.65
CA ILE A 13 -8.12 12.19 9.08
C ILE A 13 -6.74 11.54 8.89
N VAL A 14 -6.24 10.81 9.89
CA VAL A 14 -4.95 10.10 9.80
C VAL A 14 -4.95 9.08 8.67
N LEU A 15 -6.00 8.26 8.54
CA LEU A 15 -6.12 7.28 7.46
C LEU A 15 -6.18 7.96 6.08
N LEU A 16 -6.87 9.09 5.96
CA LEU A 16 -6.95 9.86 4.72
C LEU A 16 -5.59 10.47 4.35
N VAL A 17 -4.88 11.04 5.31
CA VAL A 17 -3.52 11.57 5.11
C VAL A 17 -2.57 10.46 4.68
N LEU A 18 -2.59 9.30 5.35
CA LEU A 18 -1.78 8.14 4.96
C LEU A 18 -2.11 7.67 3.54
N LEU A 19 -3.39 7.60 3.17
CA LEU A 19 -3.80 7.25 1.82
C LEU A 19 -3.25 8.24 0.78
N ILE A 20 -3.36 9.55 1.05
CA ILE A 20 -2.83 10.60 0.17
C ILE A 20 -1.31 10.48 0.02
N LEU A 21 -0.58 10.25 1.11
CA LEU A 21 0.88 10.07 1.08
C LEU A 21 1.28 8.84 0.26
N VAL A 22 0.57 7.72 0.41
CA VAL A 22 0.81 6.50 -0.38
C VAL A 22 0.54 6.75 -1.86
N VAL A 23 -0.57 7.40 -2.20
CA VAL A 23 -0.91 7.73 -3.60
C VAL A 23 0.12 8.70 -4.19
N ALA A 24 0.51 9.74 -3.45
CA ALA A 24 1.54 10.69 -3.88
C ALA A 24 2.88 9.99 -4.12
N TYR A 25 3.29 9.09 -3.24
CA TYR A 25 4.52 8.30 -3.40
C TYR A 25 4.44 7.40 -4.65
N ARG A 26 3.31 6.74 -4.89
CA ARG A 26 3.10 5.92 -6.11
C ARG A 26 3.16 6.75 -7.38
N LEU A 27 2.57 7.94 -7.38
CA LEU A 27 2.56 8.85 -8.53
C LEU A 27 3.94 9.49 -8.79
N SER A 28 4.79 9.57 -7.77
CA SER A 28 6.15 10.13 -7.90
C SER A 28 7.12 9.26 -8.72
N GLY A 29 6.67 8.10 -9.23
CA GLY A 29 7.47 7.24 -10.12
C GLY A 29 8.61 6.48 -9.41
N HIS A 30 8.74 6.60 -8.09
CA HIS A 30 9.73 5.86 -7.34
C HIS A 30 9.41 4.36 -7.35
N VAL A 31 10.44 3.55 -7.56
CA VAL A 31 10.37 2.10 -7.37
C VAL A 31 10.01 1.83 -5.92
N THR A 32 8.89 1.16 -5.66
CA THR A 32 8.59 0.73 -4.29
C THR A 32 9.68 -0.23 -3.81
N PRO A 33 10.40 0.10 -2.73
CA PRO A 33 11.53 -0.68 -2.28
C PRO A 33 11.11 -2.01 -1.67
N LEU A 34 9.80 -2.24 -1.43
CA LEU A 34 9.28 -3.47 -0.88
C LEU A 34 8.46 -4.22 -1.94
N LEU A 35 8.76 -5.51 -2.09
CA LEU A 35 8.03 -6.42 -2.97
C LEU A 35 7.66 -7.69 -2.21
N THR A 36 6.42 -8.15 -2.36
CA THR A 36 5.98 -9.43 -1.79
C THR A 36 6.19 -10.56 -2.80
N VAL A 37 6.83 -11.65 -2.36
CA VAL A 37 7.08 -12.84 -3.17
C VAL A 37 5.77 -13.61 -3.39
N LYS A 38 5.36 -13.74 -4.65
CA LYS A 38 4.04 -14.27 -5.04
C LYS A 38 4.03 -15.75 -5.41
N SER A 39 5.19 -16.32 -5.75
CA SER A 39 5.30 -17.69 -6.27
C SER A 39 6.41 -18.47 -5.58
N GLY A 40 6.42 -19.79 -5.77
CA GLY A 40 7.42 -20.69 -5.21
C GLY A 40 8.70 -20.83 -6.05
N SER A 41 8.89 -20.02 -7.10
CA SER A 41 10.02 -20.20 -8.03
C SER A 41 11.39 -19.91 -7.41
N MET A 42 11.42 -19.15 -6.31
CA MET A 42 12.65 -18.79 -5.59
C MET A 42 12.90 -19.63 -4.33
N LYS A 43 12.16 -20.72 -4.11
CA LYS A 43 12.44 -21.62 -2.99
C LYS A 43 13.80 -22.31 -3.16
N PRO A 44 14.57 -22.55 -2.08
CA PRO A 44 14.27 -22.21 -0.68
C PRO A 44 14.71 -20.78 -0.26
N THR A 45 15.41 -20.04 -1.14
CA THR A 45 15.96 -18.71 -0.84
C THR A 45 14.89 -17.71 -0.40
N LEU A 46 13.80 -17.64 -1.17
CA LEU A 46 12.64 -16.81 -0.88
C LEU A 46 11.37 -17.67 -0.88
N MET A 47 10.58 -17.49 0.17
CA MET A 47 9.32 -18.21 0.36
C MET A 47 8.14 -17.35 -0.10
N ILE A 48 7.05 -17.99 -0.50
CA ILE A 48 5.80 -17.28 -0.81
C ILE A 48 5.38 -16.49 0.43
N GLY A 49 5.10 -15.20 0.26
CA GLY A 49 4.73 -14.30 1.36
C GLY A 49 5.90 -13.59 2.04
N ASP A 50 7.17 -13.89 1.68
CA ASP A 50 8.29 -13.05 2.10
C ASP A 50 8.12 -11.65 1.49
N VAL A 51 8.43 -10.60 2.27
CA VAL A 51 8.53 -9.22 1.75
C VAL A 51 10.00 -8.87 1.66
N ILE A 52 10.49 -8.64 0.44
CA ILE A 52 11.90 -8.36 0.17
C ILE A 52 12.14 -6.86 0.00
N LEU A 53 13.30 -6.40 0.47
CA LEU A 53 13.79 -5.04 0.23
C LEU A 53 14.68 -5.02 -1.02
N ILE A 54 14.31 -4.20 -1.99
CA ILE A 54 15.03 -4.01 -3.24
C ILE A 54 15.60 -2.60 -3.33
N GLU A 55 16.74 -2.50 -4.00
CA GLU A 55 17.42 -1.24 -4.31
C GLU A 55 17.59 -1.08 -5.82
N PRO A 56 17.56 0.15 -6.36
CA PRO A 56 17.96 0.41 -7.74
C PRO A 56 19.38 -0.11 -7.99
N VAL A 57 19.60 -0.74 -9.13
CA VAL A 57 20.90 -1.30 -9.52
C VAL A 57 21.23 -0.86 -10.94
N LYS A 58 22.49 -0.48 -11.18
CA LYS A 58 22.94 -0.17 -12.54
C LYS A 58 23.33 -1.45 -13.28
N PRO A 59 23.21 -1.50 -14.61
CA PRO A 59 23.58 -2.66 -15.43
C PRO A 59 24.99 -3.21 -15.14
N GLU A 60 25.95 -2.32 -14.97
CA GLU A 60 27.35 -2.63 -14.67
C GLU A 60 27.53 -3.37 -13.34
N ASP A 61 26.71 -3.03 -12.33
CA ASP A 61 26.81 -3.54 -10.96
C ASP A 61 26.12 -4.90 -10.76
N ILE A 62 25.33 -5.36 -11.74
CA ILE A 62 24.67 -6.67 -11.68
C ILE A 62 25.71 -7.78 -11.87
N GLN A 63 25.70 -8.77 -11.00
CA GLN A 63 26.61 -9.92 -11.03
C GLN A 63 25.86 -11.25 -11.17
N VAL A 64 26.56 -12.27 -11.66
CA VAL A 64 26.04 -13.65 -11.63
C VAL A 64 25.87 -14.06 -10.16
N GLY A 65 24.70 -14.59 -9.83
CA GLY A 65 24.31 -14.92 -8.46
C GLY A 65 23.39 -13.90 -7.80
N ASP A 66 23.30 -12.68 -8.31
CA ASP A 66 22.37 -11.67 -7.79
C ASP A 66 20.92 -12.11 -7.97
N VAL A 67 20.07 -11.78 -7.00
CA VAL A 67 18.61 -11.91 -7.14
C VAL A 67 18.06 -10.55 -7.54
N ILE A 68 17.46 -10.48 -8.72
CA ILE A 68 16.96 -9.24 -9.29
C ILE A 68 15.45 -9.29 -9.47
N VAL A 69 14.85 -8.10 -9.48
CA VAL A 69 13.45 -7.88 -9.83
C VAL A 69 13.41 -7.20 -11.19
N PHE A 70 12.61 -7.74 -12.09
CA PHE A 70 12.47 -7.20 -13.44
C PHE A 70 11.05 -7.37 -13.98
N HIS A 71 10.70 -6.58 -14.99
CA HIS A 71 9.48 -6.77 -15.76
C HIS A 71 9.68 -7.90 -16.77
N ASN A 72 8.83 -8.94 -16.69
CA ASN A 72 8.81 -10.01 -17.67
C ASN A 72 8.50 -9.45 -19.07
N PRO A 73 9.34 -9.68 -20.09
CA PRO A 73 9.15 -9.13 -21.43
C PRO A 73 7.85 -9.54 -22.12
N TRP A 74 7.29 -10.70 -21.78
CA TRP A 74 6.09 -11.25 -22.43
C TRP A 74 4.79 -10.83 -21.75
N THR A 75 4.81 -10.62 -20.43
CA THR A 75 3.60 -10.38 -19.63
C THR A 75 3.58 -9.04 -18.92
N GLY A 76 4.71 -8.32 -18.87
CA GLY A 76 4.89 -7.08 -18.11
C GLY A 76 4.88 -7.26 -16.58
N ARG A 77 4.64 -8.48 -16.09
CA ARG A 77 4.56 -8.76 -14.65
C ARG A 77 5.95 -8.69 -14.01
N LEU A 78 6.01 -8.23 -12.76
CA LEU A 78 7.23 -8.27 -11.97
C LEU A 78 7.59 -9.72 -11.61
N ILE A 79 8.83 -10.10 -11.88
CA ILE A 79 9.42 -11.40 -11.55
C ILE A 79 10.66 -11.17 -10.71
N VAL A 80 10.89 -12.07 -9.74
CA VAL A 80 12.09 -12.10 -8.91
C VAL A 80 12.84 -13.38 -9.20
N HIS A 81 13.99 -13.33 -9.86
CA HIS A 81 14.80 -14.51 -10.16
C HIS A 81 16.30 -14.22 -10.02
N ARG A 82 17.11 -15.28 -9.99
CA ARG A 82 18.57 -15.18 -9.87
C ARG A 82 19.23 -15.05 -11.23
N VAL A 83 20.20 -14.16 -11.34
CA VAL A 83 21.05 -14.02 -12.52
C VAL A 83 21.97 -15.24 -12.60
N VAL A 84 21.92 -15.95 -13.71
CA VAL A 84 22.78 -17.12 -13.97
C VAL A 84 23.84 -16.84 -15.03
N GLN A 85 23.61 -15.84 -15.89
CA GLN A 85 24.58 -15.39 -16.89
C GLN A 85 24.34 -13.91 -17.21
N LYS A 86 25.42 -13.19 -17.52
CA LYS A 86 25.40 -11.77 -17.93
C LYS A 86 26.00 -11.64 -19.33
N THR A 87 25.36 -10.86 -20.19
CA THR A 87 25.84 -10.55 -21.56
C THR A 87 25.74 -9.03 -21.81
N SER A 88 26.22 -8.59 -22.98
CA SER A 88 26.06 -7.20 -23.42
C SER A 88 24.60 -6.81 -23.64
N GLU A 89 23.74 -7.76 -24.01
CA GLU A 89 22.34 -7.53 -24.34
C GLU A 89 21.42 -7.57 -23.09
N GLY A 90 21.86 -8.22 -22.02
CA GLY A 90 21.05 -8.36 -20.82
C GLY A 90 21.55 -9.45 -19.87
N VAL A 91 20.63 -9.95 -19.06
CA VAL A 91 20.90 -10.99 -18.07
C VAL A 91 19.99 -12.20 -18.27
N TYR A 92 20.55 -13.39 -18.20
CA TYR A 92 19.77 -14.61 -18.15
C TYR A 92 19.42 -14.90 -16.70
N THR A 93 18.14 -15.15 -16.45
CA THR A 93 17.62 -15.37 -15.10
C THR A 93 17.02 -16.75 -14.96
N LYS A 94 16.99 -17.24 -13.72
CA LYS A 94 16.39 -18.51 -13.36
C LYS A 94 15.84 -18.42 -11.95
N GLY A 95 14.63 -18.91 -11.73
CA GLY A 95 14.13 -19.16 -10.39
C GLY A 95 14.92 -20.30 -9.71
N ASP A 96 15.31 -20.11 -8.46
CA ASP A 96 16.12 -21.10 -7.71
C ASP A 96 15.50 -22.52 -7.70
N ALA A 97 14.18 -22.61 -7.68
CA ALA A 97 13.42 -23.87 -7.73
C ALA A 97 13.08 -24.33 -9.16
N ASN A 98 13.30 -23.51 -10.17
CA ASN A 98 12.94 -23.85 -11.55
C ASN A 98 13.94 -24.86 -12.14
N PRO A 99 13.54 -25.73 -13.08
CA PRO A 99 14.45 -26.71 -13.67
C PRO A 99 15.43 -26.10 -14.69
N GLY A 100 15.05 -24.99 -15.33
CA GLY A 100 15.82 -24.36 -16.40
C GLY A 100 15.81 -22.84 -16.32
N ILE A 101 16.54 -22.22 -17.25
CA ILE A 101 16.59 -20.77 -17.47
C ILE A 101 15.21 -20.27 -17.89
N ASP A 102 14.89 -19.05 -17.52
CA ASP A 102 13.66 -18.39 -17.93
C ASP A 102 13.56 -18.29 -19.46
N PRO A 103 12.48 -18.80 -20.09
CA PRO A 103 12.34 -18.83 -21.55
C PRO A 103 12.36 -17.46 -22.25
N TRP A 104 12.11 -16.38 -21.51
CA TRP A 104 12.13 -15.00 -22.00
C TRP A 104 13.49 -14.30 -21.79
N SER A 105 14.52 -15.05 -21.41
CA SER A 105 15.90 -14.53 -21.32
C SER A 105 16.52 -14.32 -22.72
N PRO A 106 17.46 -13.37 -22.88
CA PRO A 106 17.97 -12.46 -21.85
C PRO A 106 16.96 -11.36 -21.49
N ILE A 107 16.98 -10.95 -20.22
CA ILE A 107 16.25 -9.77 -19.73
C ILE A 107 17.06 -8.53 -20.11
N PRO A 108 16.51 -7.63 -20.95
CA PRO A 108 17.12 -6.34 -21.22
C PRO A 108 17.31 -5.53 -19.94
N TYR A 109 18.44 -4.83 -19.82
CA TYR A 109 18.79 -4.07 -18.61
C TYR A 109 17.75 -3.00 -18.22
N ASN A 110 17.07 -2.40 -19.21
CA ASN A 110 16.03 -1.41 -18.96
C ASN A 110 14.74 -2.00 -18.36
N LEU A 111 14.57 -3.32 -18.36
CA LEU A 111 13.47 -3.99 -17.67
C LEU A 111 13.82 -4.39 -16.23
N VAL A 112 15.08 -4.25 -15.81
CA VAL A 112 15.51 -4.49 -14.44
C VAL A 112 15.06 -3.32 -13.56
N VAL A 113 14.32 -3.66 -12.51
CA VAL A 113 13.73 -2.70 -11.56
C VAL A 113 14.65 -2.48 -10.38
N GLY A 114 15.31 -3.54 -9.90
CA GLY A 114 16.21 -3.46 -8.77
C GLY A 114 16.81 -4.81 -8.37
N LYS A 115 17.73 -4.76 -7.41
CA LYS A 115 18.39 -5.93 -6.82
C LYS A 115 17.89 -6.16 -5.41
N TRP A 116 17.74 -7.42 -5.01
CA TRP A 116 17.45 -7.78 -3.62
C TRP A 116 18.66 -7.48 -2.74
N THR A 117 18.43 -6.70 -1.68
CA THR A 117 19.46 -6.30 -0.70
C THR A 117 19.95 -7.45 0.20
N GLY A 118 19.32 -8.62 0.13
CA GLY A 118 19.50 -9.73 1.08
C GLY A 118 18.60 -9.63 2.31
N PHE A 119 17.98 -8.48 2.56
CA PHE A 119 17.02 -8.31 3.65
C PHE A 119 15.61 -8.77 3.25
N LYS A 120 14.95 -9.52 4.14
CA LYS A 120 13.55 -9.92 3.97
C LYS A 120 12.80 -9.93 5.30
N ILE A 121 11.53 -9.56 5.24
CA ILE A 121 10.56 -9.79 6.31
C ILE A 121 9.97 -11.18 6.07
N PRO A 122 10.17 -12.13 7.00
CA PRO A 122 9.75 -13.52 6.78
C PRO A 122 8.23 -13.70 6.61
N TYR A 123 7.85 -14.63 5.74
CA TYR A 123 6.46 -14.97 5.42
C TYR A 123 5.60 -15.35 6.64
N TRP A 124 6.21 -15.96 7.67
CA TRP A 124 5.50 -16.39 8.89
C TRP A 124 5.01 -15.23 9.75
N LEU A 125 5.51 -14.00 9.55
CA LEU A 125 4.93 -12.80 10.16
C LEU A 125 3.56 -12.44 9.56
N GLY A 126 3.17 -13.04 8.44
CA GLY A 126 1.85 -12.84 7.82
C GLY A 126 1.67 -11.52 7.07
N ILE A 127 2.59 -10.55 7.20
CA ILE A 127 2.48 -9.23 6.56
C ILE A 127 2.42 -9.35 5.04
N GLY A 128 3.25 -10.21 4.44
CA GLY A 128 3.20 -10.44 3.00
C GLY A 128 1.89 -11.08 2.55
N TYR A 129 1.36 -12.07 3.27
CA TYR A 129 0.06 -12.67 2.96
C TYR A 129 -1.09 -11.68 3.09
N LEU A 130 -1.06 -10.81 4.12
CA LEU A 130 -2.02 -9.72 4.24
C LEU A 130 -1.94 -8.78 3.03
N SER A 131 -0.73 -8.41 2.61
CA SER A 131 -0.52 -7.59 1.41
C SER A 131 -1.08 -8.26 0.15
N LEU A 132 -0.83 -9.56 -0.05
CA LEU A 132 -1.33 -10.31 -1.21
C LEU A 132 -2.86 -10.46 -1.21
N PHE A 133 -3.46 -10.67 -0.04
CA PHE A 133 -4.90 -10.75 0.12
C PHE A 133 -5.57 -9.41 -0.22
N LEU A 134 -5.07 -8.31 0.36
CA LEU A 134 -5.59 -6.97 0.12
C LEU A 134 -5.38 -6.51 -1.34
N SER A 135 -4.30 -6.94 -1.99
CA SER A 135 -4.07 -6.64 -3.42
C SER A 135 -4.88 -7.52 -4.38
N GLY A 136 -5.60 -8.52 -3.89
CA GLY A 136 -6.39 -9.44 -4.71
C GLY A 136 -5.56 -10.51 -5.43
N GLU A 137 -4.31 -10.71 -5.03
CA GLU A 137 -3.45 -11.81 -5.53
C GLU A 137 -3.86 -13.14 -4.92
N ILE A 138 -4.37 -13.10 -3.68
CA ILE A 138 -4.90 -14.26 -2.96
C ILE A 138 -6.38 -14.04 -2.68
N TYR A 139 -7.23 -15.00 -3.08
CA TYR A 139 -8.69 -14.97 -2.93
C TYR A 139 -9.38 -13.69 -3.46
N PRO A 140 -9.17 -13.27 -4.72
CA PRO A 140 -9.95 -12.19 -5.31
C PRO A 140 -11.45 -12.55 -5.40
N PRO A 141 -12.38 -11.60 -5.15
CA PRO A 141 -12.19 -10.18 -4.83
C PRO A 141 -12.29 -9.85 -3.32
N TYR A 142 -12.24 -10.85 -2.43
CA TYR A 142 -12.63 -10.67 -1.02
C TYR A 142 -11.82 -9.61 -0.26
N GLY A 143 -10.51 -9.51 -0.51
CA GLY A 143 -9.68 -8.48 0.15
C GLY A 143 -10.08 -7.05 -0.24
N GLN A 144 -10.42 -6.83 -1.51
CA GLN A 144 -10.88 -5.54 -2.00
C GLN A 144 -12.28 -5.18 -1.47
N LEU A 145 -13.17 -6.17 -1.38
CA LEU A 145 -14.49 -5.99 -0.77
C LEU A 145 -14.38 -5.62 0.72
N LEU A 146 -13.48 -6.27 1.45
CA LEU A 146 -13.21 -5.93 2.85
C LEU A 146 -12.76 -4.47 2.99
N LEU A 147 -11.83 -4.01 2.15
CA LEU A 147 -11.38 -2.63 2.14
C LEU A 147 -12.53 -1.65 1.83
N LEU A 148 -13.37 -1.97 0.85
CA LEU A 148 -14.53 -1.16 0.48
C LEU A 148 -15.53 -1.05 1.64
N ILE A 149 -15.80 -2.15 2.33
CA ILE A 149 -16.69 -2.17 3.50
C ILE A 149 -16.11 -1.32 4.63
N LEU A 150 -14.83 -1.49 4.95
CA LEU A 150 -14.15 -0.70 5.99
C LEU A 150 -14.15 0.79 5.67
N LEU A 151 -13.89 1.16 4.42
CA LEU A 151 -13.92 2.55 3.96
C LEU A 151 -15.33 3.13 4.09
N THR A 152 -16.34 2.40 3.61
CA THR A 152 -17.76 2.82 3.66
C THR A 152 -18.21 3.00 5.11
N ALA A 153 -17.90 2.05 5.99
CA ALA A 153 -18.22 2.14 7.40
C ALA A 153 -17.58 3.37 8.06
N ASN A 154 -16.29 3.64 7.79
CA ASN A 154 -15.60 4.83 8.31
C ASN A 154 -16.28 6.14 7.86
N ILE A 155 -16.67 6.23 6.58
CA ILE A 155 -17.39 7.41 6.05
C ILE A 155 -18.74 7.57 6.75
N LEU A 156 -19.50 6.49 6.95
CA LEU A 156 -20.80 6.55 7.64
C LEU A 156 -20.66 6.99 9.10
N PHE A 157 -19.65 6.49 9.82
CA PHE A 157 -19.37 6.92 11.19
C PHE A 157 -18.99 8.40 11.25
N PHE A 158 -18.14 8.86 10.33
CA PHE A 158 -17.76 10.27 10.22
C PHE A 158 -18.96 11.17 9.91
N MET A 159 -19.80 10.78 8.94
CA MET A 159 -21.03 11.51 8.58
C MET A 159 -22.01 11.58 9.75
N ARG A 160 -22.19 10.47 10.48
CA ARG A 160 -23.03 10.44 11.68
C ARG A 160 -22.51 11.38 12.76
N ASP A 161 -21.19 11.44 12.97
CA ASP A 161 -20.59 12.38 13.92
C ASP A 161 -20.78 13.85 13.47
N LEU A 162 -20.59 14.13 12.18
CA LEU A 162 -20.76 15.46 11.61
C LEU A 162 -22.21 15.96 11.76
N LEU A 163 -23.19 15.12 11.41
CA LEU A 163 -24.61 15.44 11.57
C LEU A 163 -25.00 15.66 13.03
N ARG A 164 -24.42 14.91 13.97
CA ARG A 164 -24.64 15.10 15.41
C ARG A 164 -24.06 16.42 15.92
N ARG A 165 -22.92 16.87 15.39
CA ARG A 165 -22.35 18.18 15.73
C ARG A 165 -23.18 19.32 15.16
N ALA A 166 -23.59 19.24 13.90
CA ALA A 166 -24.44 20.25 13.27
C ALA A 166 -25.77 20.43 14.02
N ARG A 167 -26.39 19.33 14.47
CA ARG A 167 -27.60 19.41 15.30
C ARG A 167 -27.35 20.05 16.66
N ARG A 168 -26.22 19.74 17.33
CA ARG A 168 -25.90 20.34 18.64
C ARG A 168 -25.70 21.86 18.55
N VAL A 169 -24.95 22.33 17.57
CA VAL A 169 -24.74 23.77 17.33
C VAL A 169 -26.07 24.47 17.11
N ARG A 170 -26.94 23.93 16.23
CA ARG A 170 -28.27 24.51 15.98
C ARG A 170 -29.16 24.58 17.23
N VAL A 171 -29.08 23.58 18.12
CA VAL A 171 -29.84 23.58 19.38
C VAL A 171 -29.28 24.62 20.37
N GLU A 172 -27.97 24.81 20.44
CA GLU A 172 -27.33 25.86 21.26
C GLU A 172 -27.66 27.27 20.73
N ASP A 173 -27.63 27.47 19.42
CA ASP A 173 -27.98 28.76 18.79
C ASP A 173 -29.45 29.13 19.08
N ASN A 174 -30.37 28.18 18.91
CA ASN A 174 -31.80 28.39 19.20
C ASN A 174 -32.06 28.71 20.68
N LYS A 175 -31.35 28.05 21.61
CA LYS A 175 -31.47 28.36 23.05
C LYS A 175 -30.93 29.74 23.39
N THR A 176 -29.84 30.15 22.77
CA THR A 176 -29.22 31.47 23.00
C THR A 176 -30.15 32.59 22.49
N ALA A 177 -30.73 32.41 21.30
CA ALA A 177 -31.70 33.35 20.74
C ALA A 177 -32.93 33.54 21.63
N SER A 178 -33.55 32.45 22.12
CA SER A 178 -34.74 32.58 22.99
C SER A 178 -34.42 33.19 24.36
N SER A 179 -33.19 33.04 24.85
CA SER A 179 -32.76 33.60 26.14
C SER A 179 -32.50 35.11 26.06
N GLN A 180 -32.09 35.61 24.90
CA GLN A 180 -31.92 37.04 24.65
C GLN A 180 -33.27 37.75 24.51
N GLU A 181 -34.22 37.14 23.80
CA GLU A 181 -35.57 37.68 23.60
C GLU A 181 -36.34 37.83 24.94
N TYR A 182 -36.26 36.83 25.84
CA TYR A 182 -36.84 36.92 27.19
C TYR A 182 -36.14 37.93 28.12
N GLY A 183 -34.85 38.19 27.90
CA GLY A 183 -34.06 39.13 28.71
C GLY A 183 -34.21 40.60 28.30
N GLU A 184 -34.67 40.86 27.08
CA GLU A 184 -35.06 42.20 26.61
C GLU A 184 -36.45 42.58 27.10
N ASP A 185 -37.42 41.66 27.02
CA ASP A 185 -38.82 41.91 27.40
C ASP A 185 -38.98 42.22 28.91
N SER A 186 -38.12 41.63 29.74
CA SER A 186 -38.10 41.84 31.20
C SER A 186 -37.34 43.10 31.67
N ARG A 187 -36.69 43.84 30.77
CA ARG A 187 -36.06 45.15 31.06
C ARG A 187 -36.88 46.34 30.58
N SER A 188 -37.94 46.09 29.81
CA SER A 188 -38.87 47.09 29.28
C SER A 188 -40.08 47.38 30.19
N GLU A 189 -40.20 46.65 31.31
CA GLU A 189 -41.13 46.95 32.42
C GLU A 189 -40.43 47.71 33.57
#